data_AF-A0A352VJ21-F1
#
_entry.id   AF-A0A352VJ21-F1
#
_cell.length_a   1.000
_cell.length_b   1.000
_cell.length_c   1.000
_cell.angle_alpha   90.00
_cell.angle_beta   90.00
_cell.angle_gamma   90.00
#
_symmetry.space_group_name_H-M   'P 1'
#
loop_
_entity.id
_entity.type
_entity.pdbx_description
1 polymer ?
#
loop_
_entity_poly.entity_id
_entity_poly.type
_entity_poly.pdbx_seq_one_letter_code
_entity_poly.pdbx_strand_id
1 'polypeptide(L)'
;MRNRSIVLLGIMCAFVPAALAAQTDVSGDWNMTFQTEQGDTEVSLTLEQDGEKLTGSITSDQGTVEFEGTISDDKVKWVLEIEAEGQFLEITIDGTVDG
;
A
#
# COMPACT_ATOMS: atom_id res chain seq x y z
N MET A 1 -4.77 53.10 46.99
CA MET A 1 -4.29 52.75 45.64
C MET A 1 -4.91 51.41 45.26
N ARG A 2 -5.98 51.46 44.46
CA ARG A 2 -6.69 50.30 43.88
C ARG A 2 -6.29 50.24 42.41
N ASN A 3 -5.98 49.05 41.89
CA ASN A 3 -6.10 48.57 40.48
C ASN A 3 -5.06 47.48 40.22
N ARG A 4 -5.27 46.38 39.48
CA ARG A 4 -6.44 45.63 38.97
C ARG A 4 -5.83 44.39 38.29
N SER A 5 -6.39 43.22 38.53
CA SER A 5 -5.96 41.93 37.98
C SER A 5 -5.96 41.91 36.44
N ILE A 6 -4.95 41.29 35.84
CA ILE A 6 -4.99 40.75 34.47
C ILE A 6 -4.40 39.33 34.55
N VAL A 7 -5.28 38.33 34.62
CA VAL A 7 -4.95 36.95 34.31
C VAL A 7 -5.23 36.78 32.81
N LEU A 8 -4.18 36.78 31.99
CA LEU A 8 -4.28 36.46 30.58
C LEU A 8 -4.30 34.93 30.45
N LEU A 9 -5.51 34.40 30.27
CA LEU A 9 -5.77 33.01 29.92
C LEU A 9 -5.24 32.78 28.50
N GLY A 10 -4.02 32.28 28.38
CA GLY A 10 -3.42 31.91 27.11
C GLY A 10 -4.19 30.73 26.51
N ILE A 11 -4.97 30.98 25.47
CA ILE A 11 -5.41 29.93 24.54
C ILE A 11 -4.16 29.46 23.82
N MET A 12 -3.55 28.42 24.37
CA MET A 12 -2.56 27.61 23.69
C MET A 12 -3.32 26.87 22.59
N CYS A 13 -3.27 27.39 21.36
CA CYS A 13 -3.63 26.63 20.18
C CYS A 13 -2.77 25.37 20.19
N ALA A 14 -3.36 24.25 20.57
CA ALA A 14 -2.77 22.94 20.39
C ALA A 14 -2.64 22.74 18.89
N PHE A 15 -1.45 23.03 18.36
CA PHE A 15 -1.03 22.50 17.08
C PHE A 15 -0.93 20.99 17.32
N VAL A 16 -2.00 20.27 17.00
CA VAL A 16 -1.96 18.81 16.96
C VAL A 16 -1.13 18.50 15.73
N PRO A 17 0.11 18.00 15.86
CA PRO A 17 0.77 17.43 14.70
C PRO A 17 -0.13 16.26 14.27
N ALA A 18 -0.72 16.36 13.07
CA ALA A 18 -1.21 15.19 12.40
C ALA A 18 0.01 14.28 12.26
N ALA A 19 0.09 13.24 13.08
CA ALA A 19 1.03 12.18 12.86
C ALA A 19 0.67 11.62 11.49
N LEU A 20 1.44 12.00 10.47
CA LEU A 20 1.59 11.16 9.29
C LEU A 20 2.11 9.84 9.86
N ALA A 21 1.21 8.88 10.08
CA ALA A 21 1.62 7.51 10.31
C ALA A 21 2.57 7.19 9.16
N ALA A 22 3.77 6.70 9.49
CA ALA A 22 4.70 6.26 8.48
C ALA A 22 4.02 5.09 7.77
N GLN A 23 3.42 5.40 6.62
CA GLN A 23 2.82 4.38 5.77
C GLN A 23 3.92 3.47 5.30
N THR A 24 3.68 2.16 5.34
CA THR A 24 4.65 1.19 4.85
C THR A 24 4.91 1.48 3.38
N ASP A 25 6.19 1.67 3.05
CA ASP A 25 6.62 1.86 1.66
C ASP A 25 7.00 0.49 1.09
N VAL A 26 6.27 0.08 0.06
CA VAL A 26 6.50 -1.20 -0.64
C VAL A 26 7.08 -1.01 -2.04
N SER A 27 7.43 0.23 -2.41
CA SER A 27 7.91 0.55 -3.75
C SER A 27 9.24 -0.16 -4.05
N GLY A 28 9.38 -0.65 -5.29
CA GLY A 28 10.62 -1.25 -5.77
C GLY A 28 10.42 -2.49 -6.63
N ASP A 29 11.54 -3.11 -6.97
CA ASP A 29 11.59 -4.35 -7.74
C ASP A 29 11.79 -5.54 -6.82
N TRP A 30 10.91 -6.52 -6.95
CA TRP A 30 10.82 -7.71 -6.13
C TRP A 30 10.98 -8.95 -7.00
N ASN A 31 11.73 -9.93 -6.51
CA ASN A 31 11.68 -11.29 -7.06
C ASN A 31 10.74 -12.12 -6.20
N MET A 32 9.70 -12.65 -6.82
CA MET A 32 8.75 -13.56 -6.20
C MET A 32 9.03 -14.99 -6.65
N THR A 33 8.93 -15.94 -5.73
CA THR A 33 9.03 -17.36 -6.04
C THR A 33 7.71 -18.03 -5.68
N PHE A 34 7.02 -18.57 -6.67
CA PHE A 34 5.86 -19.42 -6.49
C PHE A 34 6.31 -20.87 -6.37
N GLN A 35 6.16 -21.44 -5.17
CA GLN A 35 6.40 -22.86 -4.93
C GLN A 35 5.14 -23.65 -5.27
N THR A 36 5.25 -24.53 -6.27
CA THR A 36 4.17 -25.45 -6.67
C THR A 36 4.63 -26.89 -6.56
N GLU A 37 3.69 -27.86 -6.57
CA GLU A 37 4.05 -29.29 -6.60
C GLU A 37 4.90 -29.67 -7.83
N GLN A 38 4.85 -28.85 -8.89
CA GLN A 38 5.59 -29.06 -10.15
C GLN A 38 6.99 -28.41 -10.13
N GLY A 39 7.29 -27.61 -9.11
CA GLY A 39 8.55 -26.88 -8.96
C GLY A 39 8.35 -25.39 -8.65
N ASP A 40 9.47 -24.73 -8.40
CA ASP A 40 9.52 -23.30 -8.11
C ASP A 40 9.48 -22.50 -9.42
N THR A 41 8.61 -21.50 -9.49
CA THR A 41 8.52 -20.56 -10.60
C THR A 41 8.87 -19.16 -10.08
N GLU A 42 9.89 -18.55 -10.65
CA GLU A 42 10.24 -17.16 -10.35
C GLU A 42 9.44 -16.21 -11.24
N VAL A 43 8.95 -15.12 -10.64
CA VAL A 43 8.39 -13.99 -11.37
C VAL A 43 8.96 -12.70 -10.82
N SER A 44 9.01 -11.66 -11.65
CA SER A 44 9.39 -10.32 -11.22
C SER A 44 8.15 -9.50 -10.92
N LEU A 45 8.17 -8.76 -9.82
CA LEU A 45 7.13 -7.82 -9.42
C LEU A 45 7.75 -6.43 -9.28
N THR A 46 7.18 -5.44 -9.94
CA THR A 46 7.51 -4.03 -9.70
C THR A 46 6.33 -3.36 -9.02
N LEU A 47 6.59 -2.61 -7.94
CA LEU A 47 5.60 -1.85 -7.19
C LEU A 47 5.95 -0.36 -7.21
N GLU A 48 4.96 0.47 -7.49
CA GLU A 48 5.02 1.92 -7.39
C GLU A 48 3.92 2.42 -6.47
N GLN A 49 4.27 3.24 -5.49
CA GLN A 49 3.34 3.77 -4.49
C GLN A 49 3.26 5.30 -4.58
N ASP A 50 2.03 5.82 -4.66
CA ASP A 50 1.72 7.26 -4.56
C ASP A 50 0.72 7.47 -3.43
N GLY A 51 1.24 7.67 -2.22
CA GLY A 51 0.44 7.69 -0.99
C GLY A 51 -0.27 6.37 -0.77
N GLU A 52 -1.60 6.39 -0.73
CA GLU A 52 -2.45 5.18 -0.58
C GLU A 52 -2.64 4.41 -1.88
N LYS A 53 -2.32 4.99 -3.04
CA LYS A 53 -2.43 4.32 -4.33
C LYS A 53 -1.21 3.41 -4.53
N LEU A 54 -1.47 2.17 -4.92
CA LEU A 54 -0.44 1.22 -5.34
C LEU A 54 -0.69 0.84 -6.79
N THR A 55 0.34 0.86 -7.61
CA THR A 55 0.34 0.29 -8.95
C THR A 55 1.45 -0.74 -9.04
N GLY A 56 1.23 -1.80 -9.80
CA GLY A 56 2.26 -2.81 -9.95
C GLY A 56 2.20 -3.54 -11.27
N SER A 57 3.29 -4.22 -11.59
CA SER A 57 3.36 -5.13 -12.74
C SER A 57 4.00 -6.45 -12.33
N ILE A 58 3.40 -7.55 -12.76
CA ILE A 58 3.91 -8.91 -12.60
C ILE A 58 4.40 -9.37 -13.96
N THR A 59 5.69 -9.69 -14.06
CA THR A 59 6.31 -10.21 -15.30
C THR A 59 6.72 -11.66 -15.10
N SER A 60 6.24 -12.51 -16.02
CA SER A 60 6.56 -13.93 -16.10
C SER A 60 6.93 -14.30 -17.54
N ASP A 61 7.36 -15.55 -17.76
CA ASP A 61 7.64 -16.09 -19.10
C ASP A 61 6.42 -16.03 -20.05
N GLN A 62 5.21 -15.93 -19.50
CA GLN A 62 3.96 -15.89 -20.25
C GLN A 62 3.54 -14.46 -20.62
N GLY A 63 4.15 -13.45 -20.03
CA GLY A 63 3.84 -12.04 -20.27
C GLY A 63 3.85 -11.19 -19.00
N THR A 64 3.49 -9.92 -19.18
CA THR A 64 3.37 -8.92 -18.13
C THR A 64 1.91 -8.57 -17.88
N VAL A 65 1.51 -8.53 -16.61
CA VAL A 65 0.18 -8.12 -16.16
C VAL A 65 0.33 -6.93 -15.22
N GLU A 66 -0.34 -5.83 -15.54
CA GLU A 66 -0.40 -4.65 -14.68
C GLU A 66 -1.63 -4.69 -13.77
N PHE A 67 -1.52 -4.06 -12.60
CA PHE A 67 -2.62 -3.98 -11.66
C PHE A 67 -2.61 -2.66 -10.87
N GLU A 68 -3.80 -2.27 -10.42
CA GLU A 68 -3.99 -1.17 -9.49
C GLU A 68 -4.51 -1.70 -8.15
N GLY A 69 -4.08 -1.06 -7.08
CA GLY A 69 -4.41 -1.42 -5.72
C GLY A 69 -4.29 -0.25 -4.76
N THR A 70 -4.40 -0.57 -3.48
CA THR A 70 -4.29 0.37 -2.38
C THR A 70 -3.44 -0.21 -1.27
N ILE A 71 -2.69 0.64 -0.60
CA ILE A 71 -2.01 0.31 0.66
C ILE A 71 -2.42 1.31 1.73
N SER A 72 -2.76 0.81 2.92
CA SER A 72 -3.12 1.63 4.07
C SER A 72 -2.51 1.01 5.31
N ASP A 73 -1.68 1.78 6.01
CA ASP A 73 -0.81 1.32 7.09
C ASP A 73 0.11 0.17 6.63
N ASP A 74 -0.26 -1.07 6.93
CA ASP A 74 0.41 -2.33 6.58
C ASP A 74 -0.46 -3.22 5.67
N LYS A 75 -1.68 -2.80 5.33
CA LYS A 75 -2.63 -3.61 4.55
C LYS A 75 -2.57 -3.25 3.09
N VAL A 76 -2.46 -4.25 2.24
CA VAL A 76 -2.46 -4.09 0.79
C VAL A 76 -3.67 -4.80 0.21
N LYS A 77 -4.33 -4.15 -0.74
CA LYS A 77 -5.44 -4.72 -1.49
C LYS A 77 -5.32 -4.40 -2.97
N TRP A 78 -5.51 -5.40 -3.82
CA TRP A 78 -5.66 -5.19 -5.26
C TRP A 78 -6.56 -6.25 -5.87
N VAL A 79 -7.00 -6.00 -7.10
CA VAL A 79 -7.82 -6.93 -7.87
C VAL A 79 -7.15 -7.19 -9.19
N LEU A 80 -7.02 -8.45 -9.55
CA LEU A 80 -6.57 -8.89 -10.86
C LEU A 80 -7.77 -9.41 -11.64
N GLU A 81 -7.94 -8.93 -12.87
CA GLU A 81 -8.87 -9.51 -13.83
C GLU A 81 -8.07 -10.33 -14.84
N ILE A 82 -8.22 -11.65 -14.80
CA ILE A 82 -7.52 -12.57 -15.70
C ILE A 82 -8.54 -13.19 -16.64
N GLU A 83 -8.30 -13.08 -17.95
CA GLU A 83 -9.07 -13.82 -18.94
C GLU A 83 -8.60 -15.28 -18.98
N ALA A 84 -9.50 -16.20 -18.63
CA ALA A 84 -9.27 -17.64 -18.73
C ALA A 84 -10.44 -18.28 -19.50
N GLU A 85 -10.12 -19.01 -20.57
CA GLU A 85 -11.11 -19.74 -21.38
C GLU A 85 -12.27 -18.86 -21.92
N GLY A 86 -12.01 -17.57 -22.17
CA GLY A 86 -13.01 -16.60 -22.64
C GLY A 86 -13.94 -16.06 -21.55
N GLN A 87 -13.60 -16.29 -20.27
CA GLN A 87 -14.28 -15.71 -19.11
C GLN A 87 -13.28 -14.86 -18.31
N PHE A 88 -13.73 -13.73 -17.76
CA PHE A 88 -12.94 -12.94 -16.83
C PHE A 88 -13.09 -13.51 -15.42
N LEU A 89 -11.97 -13.87 -14.81
CA LEU A 89 -11.86 -14.25 -13.42
C LEU A 89 -11.34 -13.07 -12.63
N GLU A 90 -12.13 -12.61 -11.67
CA GLU A 90 -11.72 -11.62 -10.69
C GLU A 90 -11.00 -12.33 -9.54
N ILE A 91 -9.76 -11.93 -9.27
CA ILE A 91 -8.96 -12.42 -8.15
C ILE A 91 -8.71 -11.23 -7.23
N THR A 92 -9.41 -11.21 -6.10
CA THR A 92 -9.13 -10.25 -5.03
C THR A 92 -7.95 -10.73 -4.21
N ILE A 93 -6.97 -9.84 -4.02
CA ILE A 93 -5.85 -10.06 -3.11
C ILE A 93 -6.01 -9.08 -1.94
N ASP A 94 -6.05 -9.62 -0.74
CA ASP A 94 -6.00 -8.90 0.53
C ASP A 94 -4.79 -9.43 1.32
N GLY A 95 -3.85 -8.55 1.65
CA GLY A 95 -2.58 -8.92 2.28
C GLY A 95 -2.16 -7.96 3.39
N THR A 96 -1.17 -8.37 4.17
CA THR A 96 -0.51 -7.55 5.20
C THR A 96 0.99 -7.61 4.97
N VAL A 97 1.65 -6.47 5.10
CA VAL A 97 3.09 -6.28 4.92
C VAL A 97 3.72 -6.25 6.31
N ASP A 98 4.60 -7.21 6.58
CA ASP A 98 5.38 -7.29 7.81
C ASP A 98 6.86 -7.04 7.52
N GLY A 99 7.54 -6.27 8.38
CA GLY A 99 8.97 -5.91 8.24
C GLY A 99 9.58 -5.33 9.50
#